data_AF-A0A251P9Y4-F1
#
_entry.id   AF-A0A251P9Y4-F1
#
_cell.length_a   1.000
_cell.length_b   1.000
_cell.length_c   1.000
_cell.angle_alpha   90.00
_cell.angle_beta   90.00
_cell.angle_gamma   90.00
#
_symmetry.space_group_name_H-M   'P 1'
#
loop_
_entity.id
_entity.type
_entity.pdbx_description
1 polymer ?
#
loop_
_entity_poly.entity_id
_entity_poly.type
_entity_poly.pdbx_seq_one_letter_code
_entity_poly.pdbx_strand_id
1 'polypeptide(L)'
;MDDEVSLEVSIALGLLLSELSEEPWKGKVIQFSDEPQLHSIQGGDDLRYKYEFVRRMNCGVDLDFEKLFDLILQVAVNENLKPDQMIKKVLVLSHRDFDSANAAETSWEKGYGDVVPHYNPEKPVAPRTQPGLSILNGFSNNLLKLFLDNEGEIGPDQLMELAISDERYQAFTIVD
;
A
#
# COMPACT_ATOMS: atom_id res chain seq x y z
N MET A 1 8.94 -14.96 8.36
CA MET A 1 9.62 -14.45 7.16
C MET A 1 10.77 -13.64 7.68
N ASP A 2 12.01 -13.94 7.31
CA ASP A 2 13.17 -13.18 7.80
C ASP A 2 13.07 -11.72 7.31
N ASP A 3 13.49 -10.76 8.14
CA ASP A 3 13.36 -9.31 7.90
C ASP A 3 13.90 -8.89 6.53
N GLU A 4 15.00 -9.52 6.09
CA GLU A 4 15.61 -9.31 4.77
C GLU A 4 14.68 -9.72 3.63
N VAL A 5 14.02 -10.89 3.73
CA VAL A 5 13.08 -11.37 2.72
C VAL A 5 11.86 -10.45 2.62
N SER A 6 11.42 -9.87 3.73
CA SER A 6 10.32 -8.91 3.73
C SER A 6 10.69 -7.59 3.05
N LEU A 7 11.91 -7.09 3.27
CA LEU A 7 12.39 -5.85 2.65
C LEU A 7 12.52 -6.00 1.13
N GLU A 8 13.12 -7.10 0.66
CA GLU A 8 13.28 -7.38 -0.77
C GLU A 8 11.95 -7.41 -1.52
N VAL A 9 10.94 -8.03 -0.91
CA VAL A 9 9.59 -8.07 -1.46
C VAL A 9 8.94 -6.69 -1.49
N SER A 10 9.06 -5.89 -0.42
CA SER A 10 8.53 -4.53 -0.40
C SER A 10 9.16 -3.65 -1.47
N ILE A 11 10.47 -3.77 -1.70
CA ILE A 11 11.17 -3.04 -2.76
C ILE A 11 10.67 -3.50 -4.14
N ALA A 12 10.60 -4.80 -4.39
CA ALA A 12 10.15 -5.35 -5.67
C ALA A 12 8.72 -4.89 -6.02
N LEU A 13 7.81 -4.94 -5.05
CA LEU A 13 6.43 -4.46 -5.22
C LEU A 13 6.34 -2.95 -5.39
N GLY A 14 7.08 -2.18 -4.58
CA GLY A 14 7.13 -0.73 -4.69
C GLY A 14 7.59 -0.30 -6.08
N LEU A 15 8.63 -0.94 -6.61
CA LEU A 15 9.10 -0.71 -7.99
C LEU A 15 8.02 -1.07 -9.02
N LEU A 16 7.43 -2.27 -8.94
CA LEU A 16 6.38 -2.71 -9.87
C LEU A 16 5.19 -1.74 -9.89
N LEU A 17 4.67 -1.38 -8.72
CA LEU A 17 3.52 -0.48 -8.60
C LEU A 17 3.87 0.94 -9.06
N SER A 18 5.08 1.41 -8.81
CA SER A 18 5.52 2.71 -9.32
C SER A 18 5.53 2.76 -10.85
N GLU A 19 5.90 1.68 -11.53
CA GLU A 19 5.93 1.59 -13.00
C GLU A 19 4.52 1.47 -13.61
N LEU A 20 3.63 0.77 -12.92
CA LEU A 20 2.23 0.61 -13.32
C LEU A 20 1.36 1.84 -13.02
N SER A 21 1.83 2.73 -12.16
CA SER A 21 1.12 3.96 -11.81
C SER A 21 1.07 4.96 -12.97
N GLU A 22 0.04 5.80 -12.98
CA GLU A 22 -0.10 6.90 -13.93
C GLU A 22 0.59 8.18 -13.42
N GLU A 23 0.83 9.15 -14.30
CA GLU A 23 1.32 10.47 -13.87
C GLU A 23 0.29 11.15 -12.95
N PRO A 24 0.73 11.88 -11.91
CA PRO A 24 2.12 12.24 -11.58
C PRO A 24 2.81 11.23 -10.64
N TRP A 25 2.25 10.04 -10.41
CA TRP A 25 2.76 9.07 -9.45
C TRP A 25 3.76 8.07 -10.06
N LYS A 26 3.70 7.93 -11.39
CA LYS A 26 4.56 7.04 -12.15
C LYS A 26 6.05 7.24 -11.83
N GLY A 27 6.73 6.12 -11.57
CA GLY A 27 8.16 6.06 -11.27
C GLY A 27 8.55 6.75 -9.96
N LYS A 28 7.59 6.97 -9.05
CA LYS A 28 7.83 7.59 -7.75
C LYS A 28 7.47 6.64 -6.61
N VAL A 29 8.15 6.81 -5.49
CA VAL A 29 7.90 6.08 -4.24
C VAL A 29 7.93 7.04 -3.05
N ILE A 30 7.19 6.70 -2.00
CA ILE A 30 7.24 7.38 -0.71
C ILE A 30 7.91 6.45 0.29
N GLN A 31 8.97 6.92 0.94
CA GLN A 31 9.67 6.14 1.96
C GLN A 31 8.81 6.00 3.22
N PHE A 32 8.91 4.86 3.90
CA PHE A 32 8.25 4.64 5.19
C PHE A 32 8.97 5.49 6.26
N SER A 33 8.35 6.59 6.71
CA SER A 33 8.99 7.57 7.61
C SER A 33 7.93 8.44 8.31
N ASP A 34 8.29 9.00 9.47
CA ASP A 34 7.53 10.06 10.16
C ASP A 34 7.68 11.44 9.47
N GLU A 35 8.61 11.53 8.52
CA GLU A 35 8.73 12.62 7.55
C GLU A 35 8.69 12.03 6.12
N PRO A 36 7.48 11.71 5.61
CA PRO A 36 7.34 11.11 4.28
C PRO A 36 7.75 12.10 3.20
N GLN A 37 8.44 11.60 2.18
CA GLN A 37 8.88 12.37 1.01
C GLN A 37 8.63 11.58 -0.26
N LEU A 38 8.17 12.26 -1.31
CA LEU A 38 7.98 11.66 -2.62
C LEU A 38 9.28 11.72 -3.41
N HIS A 39 9.79 10.56 -3.80
CA HIS A 39 11.05 10.43 -4.52
C HIS A 39 10.82 9.87 -5.92
N SER A 40 11.39 10.54 -6.93
CA SER A 40 11.51 9.98 -8.27
C SER A 40 12.62 8.93 -8.29
N ILE A 41 12.27 7.70 -8.67
CA ILE A 41 13.22 6.58 -8.74
C ILE A 41 14.29 6.88 -9.80
N GLN A 42 15.56 6.77 -9.40
CA GLN A 42 16.70 6.95 -10.29
C GLN A 42 17.18 5.60 -10.85
N GLY A 43 17.88 5.63 -11.99
CA GLY A 43 18.47 4.42 -12.60
C GLY A 43 18.03 4.13 -14.03
N GLY A 44 17.16 4.96 -14.62
CA GLY A 44 16.74 4.81 -16.03
C GLY A 44 16.05 3.46 -16.28
N ASP A 45 16.47 2.72 -17.29
CA ASP A 45 15.90 1.40 -17.62
C ASP A 45 16.59 0.23 -16.89
N ASP A 46 17.56 0.51 -16.03
CA ASP A 46 18.31 -0.52 -15.31
C ASP A 46 17.65 -0.84 -13.96
N LEU A 47 17.04 -2.02 -13.89
CA LEU A 47 16.37 -2.52 -12.70
C LEU A 47 17.31 -2.59 -11.48
N ARG A 48 18.59 -2.92 -11.66
CA ARG A 48 19.55 -3.02 -10.56
C ARG A 48 19.81 -1.64 -9.95
N TYR A 49 19.94 -0.60 -10.78
CA TYR A 49 20.11 0.77 -10.27
C TYR A 49 18.84 1.29 -9.59
N LYS A 50 17.65 0.99 -10.14
CA LYS A 50 16.36 1.31 -9.49
C LYS A 50 16.23 0.63 -8.13
N TYR A 51 16.54 -0.65 -8.06
CA TYR A 51 16.55 -1.44 -6.84
C TYR A 51 17.51 -0.85 -5.79
N GLU A 52 18.77 -0.59 -6.17
CA GLU A 52 19.76 -0.01 -5.26
C GLU A 52 19.37 1.40 -4.79
N PHE A 53 18.69 2.18 -5.63
CA PHE A 53 18.17 3.49 -5.25
C PHE A 53 17.15 3.38 -4.12
N VAL A 54 16.14 2.52 -4.28
CA VAL A 54 15.09 2.32 -3.26
C VAL A 54 15.65 1.65 -2.01
N ARG A 55 16.50 0.63 -2.15
CA ARG A 55 17.12 -0.10 -1.03
C ARG A 55 17.95 0.79 -0.11
N ARG A 56 18.58 1.83 -0.66
CA ARG A 56 19.41 2.78 0.10
C ARG A 56 18.61 3.93 0.70
N MET A 57 17.30 4.03 0.43
CA MET A 57 16.45 4.99 1.11
C MET A 57 16.43 4.69 2.60
N ASN A 58 16.42 5.74 3.40
CA ASN A 58 16.34 5.59 4.84
C ASN A 58 14.88 5.32 5.22
N CYS A 59 14.59 4.11 5.71
CA CYS A 59 13.28 3.80 6.28
C CYS A 59 13.28 4.14 7.77
N GLY A 60 12.30 4.94 8.19
CA GLY A 60 12.01 5.23 9.59
C GLY A 60 11.40 4.03 10.32
N VAL A 61 11.16 4.23 11.62
CA VAL A 61 10.53 3.23 12.49
C VAL A 61 9.01 3.32 12.44
N ASP A 62 8.50 4.54 12.24
CA ASP A 62 7.09 4.89 12.30
C ASP A 62 6.65 5.57 11.00
N LEU A 63 5.34 5.60 10.76
CA LEU A 63 4.72 6.26 9.62
C LEU A 63 3.66 7.25 10.14
N ASP A 64 3.79 8.51 9.74
CA ASP A 64 2.81 9.55 10.05
C ASP A 64 1.81 9.68 8.88
N PHE A 65 0.59 9.17 9.08
CA PHE A 65 -0.45 9.21 8.06
C PHE A 65 -0.95 10.63 7.76
N GLU A 66 -0.94 11.55 8.73
CA GLU A 66 -1.35 12.94 8.48
C GLU A 66 -0.44 13.56 7.44
N LYS A 67 0.86 13.46 7.67
CA LYS A 67 1.87 13.99 6.77
C LYS A 67 1.89 13.25 5.43
N LEU A 68 1.60 11.94 5.42
CA LEU A 68 1.49 11.18 4.18
C LEU A 68 0.35 11.70 3.30
N PHE A 69 -0.83 11.93 3.88
CA PHE A 69 -1.98 12.45 3.14
C PHE A 69 -1.78 13.92 2.74
N ASP A 70 -1.21 14.74 3.62
CA ASP A 70 -0.82 16.11 3.28
C ASP A 70 0.15 16.15 2.11
N LEU A 71 1.13 15.24 2.05
CA LEU A 71 2.04 15.11 0.92
C LEU A 71 1.30 14.75 -0.38
N ILE A 72 0.39 13.77 -0.33
CA ILE A 72 -0.42 13.37 -1.50
C ILE A 72 -1.24 14.56 -2.01
N LEU A 73 -1.86 15.31 -1.11
CA LEU A 73 -2.65 16.48 -1.47
C LEU A 73 -1.81 17.65 -1.96
N GLN A 74 -0.63 17.86 -1.38
CA GLN A 74 0.30 18.86 -1.84
C GLN A 74 0.71 18.59 -3.29
N VAL A 75 0.98 17.33 -3.65
CA VAL A 75 1.23 16.92 -5.04
C VAL A 75 0.00 17.19 -5.90
N ALA A 76 -1.20 16.86 -5.40
CA ALA A 76 -2.44 17.11 -6.13
C ALA A 76 -2.67 18.59 -6.45
N VAL A 77 -2.43 19.47 -5.49
CA VAL A 77 -2.53 20.93 -5.66
C VAL A 77 -1.44 21.42 -6.61
N ASN A 78 -0.19 20.99 -6.42
CA ASN A 78 0.94 21.45 -7.24
C ASN A 78 0.82 21.04 -8.71
N GLU A 79 0.34 19.83 -8.97
CA GLU A 79 0.13 19.29 -10.31
C GLU A 79 -1.27 19.60 -10.87
N ASN A 80 -2.09 20.35 -10.10
CA ASN A 80 -3.47 20.72 -10.44
C ASN A 80 -4.32 19.51 -10.90
N LEU A 81 -4.25 18.43 -10.12
CA LEU A 81 -4.93 17.18 -10.42
C LEU A 81 -6.44 17.35 -10.34
N LYS A 82 -7.13 16.75 -11.30
CA LYS A 82 -8.57 16.57 -11.23
C LYS A 82 -8.92 15.43 -10.26
N PRO A 83 -10.14 15.40 -9.70
CA PRO A 83 -10.56 14.33 -8.79
C PRO A 83 -10.39 12.91 -9.35
N ASP A 84 -10.55 12.72 -10.67
CA ASP A 84 -10.35 11.43 -11.34
C ASP A 84 -8.88 11.00 -11.49
N GLN A 85 -7.94 11.95 -11.34
CA GLN A 85 -6.49 11.74 -11.36
C GLN A 85 -5.90 11.55 -9.96
N MET A 86 -6.72 11.68 -8.91
CA MET A 86 -6.29 11.44 -7.53
C MET A 86 -5.95 9.97 -7.32
N ILE A 87 -5.01 9.72 -6.40
CA ILE A 87 -4.71 8.35 -5.97
C ILE A 87 -5.98 7.76 -5.37
N LYS A 88 -6.47 6.69 -6.00
CA LYS A 88 -7.62 5.97 -5.48
C LYS A 88 -7.24 5.08 -4.32
N LYS A 89 -6.01 4.53 -4.30
CA LYS A 89 -5.55 3.57 -3.31
C LYS A 89 -4.12 3.77 -2.84
N VAL A 90 -3.93 3.77 -1.53
CA VAL A 90 -2.60 3.72 -0.90
C VAL A 90 -2.39 2.32 -0.34
N LEU A 91 -1.31 1.68 -0.77
CA LEU A 91 -0.84 0.39 -0.27
C LEU A 91 0.39 0.61 0.60
N VAL A 92 0.29 0.24 1.88
CA VAL A 92 1.42 0.27 2.82
C VAL A 92 1.93 -1.16 2.99
N LEU A 93 3.22 -1.39 2.71
CA LEU A 93 3.89 -2.68 2.86
C LEU A 93 4.82 -2.64 4.07
N SER A 94 4.35 -3.10 5.23
CA SER A 94 5.14 -3.16 6.46
C SER A 94 5.46 -4.59 6.88
N HIS A 95 6.72 -4.80 7.29
CA HIS A 95 7.20 -6.05 7.87
C HIS A 95 6.73 -6.24 9.32
N ARG A 96 6.62 -5.15 10.07
CA ARG A 96 6.21 -5.21 11.48
C ARG A 96 4.70 -5.35 11.58
N ASP A 97 4.27 -6.13 12.56
CA ASP A 97 2.90 -6.10 13.04
C ASP A 97 2.56 -4.65 13.33
N PHE A 98 1.68 -4.10 12.49
CA PHE A 98 1.18 -2.74 12.60
C PHE A 98 0.15 -2.69 13.74
N ASP A 99 0.58 -3.06 14.94
CA ASP A 99 -0.28 -3.24 16.11
C ASP A 99 -0.40 -1.93 16.91
N SER A 100 0.37 -0.89 16.55
CA SER A 100 0.45 0.35 17.33
C SER A 100 0.62 1.64 16.52
N ALA A 101 0.26 1.68 15.23
CA ALA A 101 0.21 2.95 14.53
C ALA A 101 -1.01 3.74 15.01
N ASN A 102 -0.80 4.45 16.12
CA ASN A 102 -1.71 5.38 16.78
C ASN A 102 -3.19 5.09 16.52
N ALA A 103 -3.78 4.30 17.42
CA ALA A 103 -5.16 4.44 17.84
C ALA A 103 -5.38 5.82 18.51
N ALA A 104 -4.91 6.90 17.88
CA ALA A 104 -5.39 8.22 18.19
C ALA A 104 -6.79 8.30 17.59
N GLU A 105 -7.74 8.68 18.42
CA GLU A 105 -9.15 8.92 18.13
C GLU A 105 -9.35 10.08 17.13
N THR A 106 -8.64 10.09 16.01
CA THR A 106 -8.81 11.08 14.96
C THR A 106 -9.77 10.49 13.94
N SER A 107 -11.06 10.78 14.15
CA SER A 107 -12.03 10.85 13.07
C SER A 107 -11.46 11.76 11.98
N TRP A 108 -10.93 11.18 10.90
CA TRP A 108 -10.29 11.88 9.78
C TRP A 108 -11.29 12.65 8.88
N GLU A 109 -12.47 13.01 9.40
CA GLU A 109 -13.45 13.90 8.75
C GLU A 109 -12.94 15.35 8.56
N LYS A 110 -11.70 15.66 8.97
CA LYS A 110 -11.11 17.00 8.81
C LYS A 110 -10.70 17.26 7.35
N GLY A 111 -11.67 17.61 6.53
CA GLY A 111 -11.48 18.53 5.40
C GLY A 111 -10.93 17.98 4.10
N TYR A 112 -10.60 16.68 4.01
CA TYR A 112 -10.10 16.08 2.77
C TYR A 112 -11.20 15.56 1.84
N GLY A 113 -12.46 15.49 2.28
CA GLY A 113 -13.58 15.00 1.45
C GLY A 113 -13.33 13.62 0.84
N ASP A 114 -13.97 13.31 -0.29
CA ASP A 114 -13.82 12.04 -1.01
C ASP A 114 -12.53 11.93 -1.85
N VAL A 115 -11.62 12.91 -1.80
CA VAL A 115 -10.43 12.94 -2.67
C VAL A 115 -9.22 12.21 -2.10
N VAL A 116 -9.28 11.77 -0.84
CA VAL A 116 -8.21 10.99 -0.18
C VAL A 116 -8.78 9.69 0.39
N PRO A 117 -8.02 8.59 0.32
CA PRO A 117 -8.24 7.37 1.08
C PRO A 117 -8.70 7.57 2.54
N HIS A 118 -9.87 7.04 2.90
CA HIS A 118 -10.38 7.05 4.28
C HIS A 118 -9.66 6.01 5.16
N TYR A 119 -9.24 6.40 6.37
CA TYR A 119 -8.71 5.51 7.42
C TYR A 119 -9.58 5.59 8.68
N ASN A 120 -9.76 4.48 9.41
CA ASN A 120 -10.48 4.45 10.69
C ASN A 120 -9.75 3.47 11.61
N PRO A 121 -9.10 3.96 12.69
CA PRO A 121 -8.26 3.16 13.56
C PRO A 121 -9.03 2.31 14.60
N GLU A 122 -10.35 2.51 14.78
CA GLU A 122 -11.12 1.85 15.85
C GLU A 122 -11.45 0.35 15.63
N LYS A 123 -11.07 -0.23 14.49
CA LYS A 123 -11.41 -1.63 14.19
C LYS A 123 -10.14 -2.42 13.87
N PRO A 124 -9.83 -3.48 14.64
CA PRO A 124 -8.67 -4.33 14.36
C PRO A 124 -8.81 -4.85 12.94
N VAL A 125 -7.67 -4.88 12.25
CA VAL A 125 -7.42 -5.22 10.84
C VAL A 125 -8.19 -6.49 10.42
N ALA A 126 -9.48 -6.33 10.20
CA ALA A 126 -10.28 -7.16 9.34
C ALA A 126 -10.30 -6.43 7.98
N PRO A 127 -10.21 -7.15 6.85
CA PRO A 127 -10.22 -6.50 5.54
C PRO A 127 -11.63 -5.91 5.30
N ARG A 128 -11.85 -4.69 5.77
CA ARG A 128 -12.95 -3.85 5.35
C ARG A 128 -12.32 -2.65 4.67
N THR A 129 -12.45 -2.68 3.35
CA THR A 129 -12.25 -1.56 2.45
C THR A 129 -12.98 -0.34 2.99
N GLN A 130 -12.22 0.54 3.62
CA GLN A 130 -12.64 1.94 3.65
C GLN A 130 -12.35 2.50 2.26
N PRO A 131 -13.21 3.38 1.72
CA PRO A 131 -13.00 3.95 0.40
C PRO A 131 -11.61 4.59 0.32
N GLY A 132 -10.71 3.89 -0.38
CA GLY A 132 -9.40 4.34 -0.81
C GLY A 132 -8.18 3.96 0.03
N LEU A 133 -8.27 3.47 1.27
CA LEU A 133 -7.05 3.02 2.00
C LEU A 133 -7.07 1.50 2.21
N SER A 134 -5.96 0.84 1.90
CA SER A 134 -5.76 -0.58 2.22
C SER A 134 -4.36 -0.80 2.80
N ILE A 135 -4.31 -1.04 4.11
CA ILE A 135 -3.08 -1.40 4.81
C ILE A 135 -2.99 -2.92 4.79
N LEU A 136 -1.88 -3.46 4.28
CA LEU A 136 -1.62 -4.89 4.27
C LEU A 136 -0.35 -5.17 5.05
N ASN A 137 -0.50 -5.95 6.13
CA ASN A 137 0.64 -6.44 6.89
C ASN A 137 1.15 -7.74 6.27
N GLY A 138 2.46 -7.81 6.03
CA GLY A 138 3.09 -8.96 5.39
C GLY A 138 2.79 -9.09 3.89
N PHE A 139 3.22 -10.20 3.30
CA PHE A 139 3.12 -10.45 1.86
C PHE A 139 2.59 -11.84 1.53
N SER A 140 1.73 -11.91 0.51
CA SER A 140 1.44 -13.14 -0.23
C SER A 140 1.13 -12.83 -1.69
N ASN A 141 1.41 -13.78 -2.59
CA ASN A 141 1.05 -13.67 -4.00
C ASN A 141 -0.47 -13.48 -4.20
N ASN A 142 -1.28 -14.09 -3.32
CA ASN A 142 -2.73 -13.96 -3.36
C ASN A 142 -3.19 -12.54 -2.99
N LEU A 143 -2.52 -11.88 -2.04
CA LEU A 143 -2.82 -10.49 -1.67
C LEU A 143 -2.52 -9.52 -2.80
N LEU A 144 -1.37 -9.68 -3.49
CA LEU A 144 -1.06 -8.85 -4.65
C LEU A 144 -2.08 -9.07 -5.76
N LYS A 145 -2.44 -10.33 -6.03
CA LYS A 145 -3.43 -10.66 -7.05
C LYS A 145 -4.79 -10.03 -6.73
N LEU A 146 -5.27 -10.14 -5.50
CA LEU A 146 -6.50 -9.47 -5.06
C LEU A 146 -6.41 -7.95 -5.22
N PHE A 147 -5.29 -7.37 -4.83
CA PHE A 147 -5.08 -5.93 -4.95
C PHE A 147 -5.18 -5.47 -6.41
N LEU A 148 -4.62 -6.23 -7.34
CA LEU A 148 -4.65 -5.87 -8.76
C LEU A 148 -6.00 -6.18 -9.42
N ASP A 149 -6.62 -7.32 -9.11
CA ASP A 149 -7.82 -7.82 -9.79
C ASP A 149 -9.12 -7.15 -9.30
N ASN A 150 -9.18 -6.74 -8.02
CA ASN A 150 -10.40 -6.19 -7.40
C ASN A 150 -10.34 -4.66 -7.24
N GLU A 151 -9.68 -3.98 -8.17
CA GLU A 151 -9.40 -2.54 -8.11
C GLU A 151 -8.67 -2.11 -6.83
N GLY A 152 -8.09 -3.04 -6.05
CA GLY A 152 -7.45 -2.85 -4.74
C GLY A 152 -8.35 -3.11 -3.53
N GLU A 153 -9.52 -3.74 -3.73
CA GLU A 153 -10.37 -4.22 -2.64
C GLU A 153 -9.92 -5.60 -2.18
N ILE A 154 -9.68 -5.74 -0.88
CA ILE A 154 -9.31 -7.01 -0.27
C ILE A 154 -10.29 -7.25 0.86
N GLY A 155 -11.18 -8.24 0.68
CA GLY A 155 -12.11 -8.73 1.70
C GLY A 155 -11.64 -10.05 2.31
N PRO A 156 -12.02 -10.38 3.57
CA PRO A 156 -11.66 -11.65 4.19
C PRO A 156 -12.22 -12.84 3.40
N ASP A 157 -13.43 -12.70 2.87
CA ASP A 157 -14.08 -13.76 2.08
C ASP A 157 -13.34 -14.01 0.77
N GLN A 158 -12.91 -12.95 0.08
CA GLN A 158 -12.13 -13.05 -1.17
C GLN A 158 -10.74 -13.66 -0.91
N LEU A 159 -10.11 -13.31 0.21
CA LEU A 159 -8.83 -13.87 0.61
C LEU A 159 -8.95 -15.36 0.96
N MET A 160 -10.00 -15.72 1.70
CA MET A 160 -10.33 -17.11 2.01
C MET A 160 -10.57 -17.90 0.72
N GLU A 161 -11.42 -17.40 -0.18
CA GLU A 161 -11.76 -18.05 -1.44
C GLU A 161 -10.52 -18.32 -2.30
N LEU A 162 -9.61 -17.34 -2.43
CA LEU A 162 -8.35 -17.55 -3.15
C LEU A 162 -7.41 -18.53 -2.47
N ALA A 163 -7.36 -18.53 -1.14
CA ALA A 163 -6.52 -19.46 -0.40
C ALA A 163 -6.97 -20.92 -0.61
N ILE A 164 -8.29 -21.16 -0.62
CA ILE A 164 -8.86 -22.51 -0.82
C ILE A 164 -9.00 -22.91 -2.29
N SER A 165 -8.95 -21.94 -3.23
CA SER A 165 -8.97 -22.22 -4.67
C SER A 165 -7.67 -22.83 -5.21
N ASP A 166 -6.58 -22.78 -4.44
CA ASP A 166 -5.30 -23.38 -4.80
C ASP A 166 -5.44 -24.89 -5.10
N GLU A 167 -4.76 -25.36 -6.15
CA GLU A 167 -4.83 -26.76 -6.61
C GLU A 167 -4.57 -27.78 -5.50
N ARG A 168 -3.76 -27.42 -4.49
CA ARG A 168 -3.47 -28.27 -3.33
C ARG A 168 -4.71 -28.56 -2.50
N TYR A 169 -5.71 -27.69 -2.52
CA TYR A 169 -6.97 -27.87 -1.79
C TYR A 169 -8.10 -28.47 -2.64
N GLN A 170 -7.94 -28.53 -3.96
CA GLN A 170 -8.90 -29.15 -4.88
C GLN A 170 -9.02 -30.68 -4.70
N ALA A 171 -8.05 -31.31 -4.02
CA ALA A 171 -8.09 -32.72 -3.65
C ALA A 171 -9.02 -33.02 -2.47
N PHE A 172 -9.47 -32.00 -1.72
CA PHE A 172 -10.38 -32.18 -0.59
C PHE A 172 -11.83 -32.00 -1.08
N THR A 173 -12.67 -32.99 -0.77
CA THR A 173 -14.11 -32.89 -1.01
C THR A 173 -14.78 -32.42 0.28
N ILE A 174 -15.64 -31.40 0.18
CA ILE A 174 -16.50 -30.99 1.29
C ILE A 174 -17.55 -32.09 1.46
N VAL A 175 -17.56 -32.72 2.63
CA VAL A 175 -18.55 -33.75 2.98
C VAL A 175 -19.55 -33.11 3.94
N ASP A 176 -20.84 -33.26 3.62
CA ASP A 176 -21.99 -32.74 4.37
C ASP A 176 -22.32 -33.64 5.59
#